data_AF-A0A957P7E8-F1
#
_entry.id   AF-A0A957P7E8-F1
#
_cell.length_a   1.000
_cell.length_b   1.000
_cell.length_c   1.000
_cell.angle_alpha   90.00
_cell.angle_beta   90.00
_cell.angle_gamma   90.00
#
_symmetry.space_group_name_H-M   'P 1'
#
loop_
_entity.id
_entity.type
_entity.pdbx_description
1 polymer ?
#
loop_
_entity_poly.entity_id
_entity_poly.type
_entity_poly.pdbx_seq_one_letter_code
_entity_poly.pdbx_strand_id
1 'polypeptide(L)'
;MIMPGATIGVFGSGQLGRMLGLAARPLGYRFAVFAPDAEHSPAGDVADWVVQAEYADLAAVRRFAQAVDVATFEFENVAADVAAAATAVGTPVRPGGHVLHAAQNRLREKTFLAQNDLPVTPFWRVDSLADLTRGLETFGTPAVLKTAAFGYDGKGQAKIMQPAEAAQAWAEINQAPAILEAFVPFKQEVSVVAGRGLNGDFAHFGVIENIHENHILDLSIAPARVSDEVRQR
;
A
#
# COMPACT_ATOMS: atom_id res chain seq x y z
N MET A 1 -24.93 -0.75 -9.41
CA MET A 1 -24.53 0.63 -9.02
C MET A 1 -24.82 0.76 -7.53
N ILE A 2 -23.91 1.32 -6.74
CA ILE A 2 -24.07 1.45 -5.28
C ILE A 2 -24.62 2.85 -4.98
N MET A 3 -25.91 2.94 -4.68
CA MET A 3 -26.62 4.21 -4.53
C MET A 3 -26.56 4.72 -3.07
N PRO A 4 -26.70 6.04 -2.82
CA PRO A 4 -26.91 6.58 -1.47
C PRO A 4 -27.97 5.80 -0.68
N GLY A 5 -27.73 5.61 0.61
CA GLY A 5 -28.46 4.70 1.51
C GLY A 5 -27.77 3.35 1.70
N ALA A 6 -26.90 2.94 0.77
CA ALA A 6 -26.08 1.75 0.88
C ALA A 6 -25.04 1.87 2.01
N THR A 7 -24.57 0.71 2.51
CA THR A 7 -23.51 0.60 3.51
C THR A 7 -22.17 0.29 2.85
N ILE A 8 -21.18 1.14 3.13
CA ILE A 8 -19.78 0.91 2.80
C ILE A 8 -19.11 0.23 4.00
N GLY A 9 -18.62 -0.99 3.81
CA GLY A 9 -17.80 -1.69 4.78
C GLY A 9 -16.31 -1.41 4.58
N VAL A 10 -15.57 -1.21 5.67
CA VAL A 10 -14.13 -0.96 5.64
C VAL A 10 -13.41 -1.98 6.50
N PHE A 11 -12.41 -2.65 5.92
CA PHE A 11 -11.45 -3.46 6.66
C PHE A 11 -10.27 -2.58 7.09
N GLY A 12 -10.21 -2.28 8.38
CA GLY A 12 -9.28 -1.33 8.99
C GLY A 12 -9.98 -0.19 9.72
N SER A 13 -9.38 0.21 10.83
CA SER A 13 -9.96 1.06 11.88
C SER A 13 -9.22 2.39 12.04
N GLY A 14 -8.18 2.64 11.23
CA GLY A 14 -7.29 3.79 11.35
C GLY A 14 -7.86 5.12 10.84
N GLN A 15 -6.99 6.13 10.82
CA GLN A 15 -7.35 7.50 10.45
C GLN A 15 -7.82 7.63 8.99
N LEU A 16 -7.33 6.79 8.07
CA LEU A 16 -7.75 6.85 6.67
C LEU A 16 -9.21 6.38 6.54
N GLY A 17 -9.60 5.38 7.34
CA GLY A 17 -10.97 4.89 7.43
C GLY A 17 -11.89 5.94 8.03
N ARG A 18 -11.42 6.66 9.06
CA ARG A 18 -12.13 7.81 9.62
C ARG A 18 -12.42 8.88 8.56
N MET A 19 -11.40 9.28 7.80
CA MET A 19 -11.55 10.28 6.75
C MET A 19 -12.50 9.83 5.64
N LEU A 20 -12.43 8.55 5.26
CA LEU A 20 -13.37 7.94 4.31
C LEU A 20 -14.81 7.98 4.84
N GLY A 21 -15.02 7.58 6.10
CA GLY A 21 -16.33 7.64 6.75
C GLY A 21 -16.91 9.05 6.74
N LEU A 22 -16.12 10.04 7.16
CA LEU A 22 -16.54 11.46 7.17
C LEU A 22 -16.90 11.98 5.77
N ALA A 23 -16.20 11.54 4.72
CA ALA A 23 -16.52 11.89 3.34
C ALA A 23 -17.77 11.17 2.80
N ALA A 24 -18.03 9.93 3.25
CA ALA A 24 -19.17 9.14 2.81
C ALA A 24 -20.51 9.63 3.37
N ARG A 25 -20.52 10.15 4.61
CA ARG A 25 -21.73 10.65 5.31
C ARG A 25 -22.53 11.71 4.54
N PRO A 26 -21.95 12.84 4.07
CA PRO A 26 -22.71 13.85 3.35
C PRO A 26 -23.26 13.37 2.00
N LEU A 27 -22.70 12.27 1.45
CA LEU A 27 -23.19 11.63 0.23
C LEU A 27 -24.37 10.66 0.49
N GLY A 28 -24.77 10.48 1.76
CA GLY A 28 -25.90 9.65 2.16
C GLY A 28 -25.58 8.16 2.34
N TYR A 29 -24.31 7.77 2.43
CA TYR A 29 -23.93 6.38 2.71
C TYR A 29 -23.87 6.08 4.20
N ARG A 30 -24.18 4.83 4.55
CA ARG A 30 -23.85 4.24 5.85
C ARG A 30 -22.41 3.73 5.82
N PHE A 31 -21.77 3.68 6.98
CA PHE A 31 -20.36 3.32 7.12
C PHE A 31 -20.19 2.28 8.23
N ALA A 32 -19.52 1.17 7.93
CA ALA A 32 -19.27 0.09 8.88
C ALA A 32 -17.79 -0.30 8.88
N VAL A 33 -17.25 -0.65 10.04
CA VAL A 33 -15.83 -0.98 10.21
C VAL A 33 -15.65 -2.40 10.73
N PHE A 34 -14.69 -3.12 10.17
CA PHE A 34 -14.21 -4.42 10.65
C PHE A 34 -12.71 -4.33 10.91
N ALA A 35 -12.29 -4.59 12.14
CA ALA A 35 -10.88 -4.65 12.53
C ALA A 35 -10.70 -5.36 13.88
N PRO A 36 -9.49 -5.86 14.21
CA PRO A 36 -9.18 -6.42 15.54
C PRO A 36 -9.38 -5.44 16.69
N ASP A 37 -9.22 -4.14 16.41
CA ASP A 37 -9.29 -3.01 17.32
C ASP A 37 -10.38 -2.02 16.87
N ALA A 38 -11.51 -2.53 16.36
CA ALA A 38 -12.55 -1.68 15.78
C ALA A 38 -13.23 -0.77 16.83
N GLU A 39 -13.39 -1.23 18.07
CA GLU A 39 -13.93 -0.40 19.15
C GLU A 39 -12.91 0.65 19.60
N HIS A 40 -13.37 1.87 19.90
CA HIS A 40 -12.52 2.99 20.34
C HIS A 40 -11.38 3.36 19.36
N SER A 41 -11.63 3.18 18.08
CA SER A 41 -10.69 3.49 17.00
C SER A 41 -11.09 4.72 16.20
N PRO A 42 -10.15 5.38 15.49
CA PRO A 42 -10.46 6.55 14.68
C PRO A 42 -11.63 6.33 13.70
N ALA A 43 -11.66 5.21 12.96
CA ALA A 43 -12.75 4.92 12.04
C ALA A 43 -14.02 4.44 12.75
N GLY A 44 -13.86 3.68 13.85
CA GLY A 44 -14.98 3.21 14.67
C GLY A 44 -15.81 4.35 15.25
N ASP A 45 -15.16 5.44 15.67
CA ASP A 45 -15.80 6.64 16.22
C ASP A 45 -16.77 7.35 15.25
N VAL A 46 -16.66 7.11 13.95
CA VAL A 46 -17.52 7.71 12.92
C VAL A 46 -18.42 6.69 12.21
N ALA A 47 -18.31 5.42 12.55
CA ALA A 47 -19.09 4.33 11.97
C ALA A 47 -20.50 4.25 12.53
N ASP A 48 -21.43 3.76 11.72
CA ASP A 48 -22.78 3.40 12.16
C ASP A 48 -22.76 2.18 13.08
N TRP A 49 -21.82 1.26 12.83
CA TRP A 49 -21.58 0.09 13.65
C TRP A 49 -20.19 -0.48 13.33
N VAL A 50 -19.66 -1.27 14.26
CA VAL A 50 -18.35 -1.89 14.16
C VAL A 50 -18.46 -3.39 14.43
N VAL A 51 -17.54 -4.17 13.85
CA VAL A 51 -17.30 -5.58 14.19
C VAL A 51 -15.85 -5.72 14.60
N GLN A 52 -15.64 -6.00 15.89
CA GLN A 52 -14.31 -6.27 16.42
C GLN A 52 -13.97 -7.76 16.28
N ALA A 53 -13.10 -8.08 15.34
CA ALA A 53 -12.65 -9.45 15.08
C ALA A 53 -11.34 -9.48 14.29
N GLU A 54 -10.61 -10.58 14.42
CA GLU A 54 -9.39 -10.82 13.64
C GLU A 54 -9.69 -10.98 12.15
N TYR A 55 -8.82 -10.44 11.29
CA TYR A 55 -8.91 -10.64 9.84
C TYR A 55 -8.82 -12.11 9.43
N ALA A 56 -8.17 -12.94 10.25
CA ALA A 56 -8.07 -14.39 10.05
C ALA A 56 -9.39 -15.13 10.33
N ASP A 57 -10.36 -14.51 11.04
CA ASP A 57 -11.70 -15.08 11.19
C ASP A 57 -12.52 -14.85 9.92
N LEU A 58 -12.27 -15.68 8.92
CA LEU A 58 -12.97 -15.62 7.64
C LEU A 58 -14.49 -15.89 7.78
N ALA A 59 -14.95 -16.48 8.89
CA ALA A 59 -16.38 -16.62 9.13
C ALA A 59 -16.98 -15.28 9.57
N ALA A 60 -16.31 -14.53 10.45
CA ALA A 60 -16.70 -13.17 10.81
C ALA A 60 -16.62 -12.22 9.61
N VAL A 61 -15.55 -12.29 8.80
CA VAL A 61 -15.43 -11.51 7.56
C VAL A 61 -16.63 -11.75 6.63
N ARG A 62 -17.04 -13.01 6.43
CA ARG A 62 -18.21 -13.33 5.60
C ARG A 62 -19.50 -12.76 6.17
N ARG A 63 -19.73 -12.88 7.48
CA ARG A 63 -20.92 -12.30 8.13
C ARG A 63 -20.95 -10.78 7.99
N PHE A 64 -19.81 -10.11 8.19
CA PHE A 64 -19.67 -8.67 7.99
C PHE A 64 -19.95 -8.27 6.54
N ALA A 65 -19.34 -8.98 5.59
CA ALA A 65 -19.52 -8.71 4.17
C ALA A 65 -20.99 -8.83 3.73
N GLN A 66 -21.74 -9.82 4.24
CA GLN A 66 -23.17 -9.98 3.98
C GLN A 66 -24.04 -8.82 4.50
N ALA A 67 -23.53 -8.03 5.46
CA ALA A 67 -24.24 -6.90 6.06
C ALA A 67 -23.93 -5.55 5.38
N VAL A 68 -23.04 -5.53 4.38
CA VAL A 68 -22.67 -4.32 3.63
C VAL A 68 -22.90 -4.49 2.14
N ASP A 69 -23.09 -3.38 1.43
CA ASP A 69 -23.37 -3.38 -0.01
C ASP A 69 -22.08 -3.36 -0.86
N VAL A 70 -20.99 -2.85 -0.28
CA VAL A 70 -19.65 -2.81 -0.88
C VAL A 70 -18.61 -2.79 0.22
N ALA A 71 -17.45 -3.38 -0.02
CA ALA A 71 -16.33 -3.34 0.91
C ALA A 71 -15.07 -2.72 0.30
N THR A 72 -14.25 -2.09 1.14
CA THR A 72 -12.94 -1.54 0.80
C THR A 72 -11.94 -1.76 1.94
N PHE A 73 -10.69 -1.34 1.73
CA PHE A 73 -9.60 -1.50 2.67
C PHE A 73 -9.07 -0.14 3.11
N GLU A 74 -8.77 -0.04 4.39
CA GLU A 74 -8.03 1.07 4.98
C GLU A 74 -6.58 0.65 5.26
N PHE A 75 -6.40 -0.60 5.67
CA PHE A 75 -5.12 -1.14 6.09
C PHE A 75 -4.49 -2.00 5.00
N GLU A 76 -3.25 -1.68 4.64
CA GLU A 76 -2.53 -2.33 3.53
C GLU A 76 -2.12 -3.78 3.81
N ASN A 77 -2.01 -4.19 5.08
CA ASN A 77 -1.62 -5.55 5.46
C ASN A 77 -2.81 -6.50 5.67
N VAL A 78 -4.01 -6.11 5.22
CA VAL A 78 -5.14 -7.04 5.16
C VAL A 78 -4.86 -8.12 4.12
N ALA A 79 -4.94 -9.39 4.53
CA ALA A 79 -4.67 -10.51 3.64
C ALA A 79 -5.67 -10.54 2.46
N ALA A 80 -5.19 -10.93 1.27
CA ALA A 80 -6.05 -11.08 0.09
C ALA A 80 -7.24 -12.05 0.33
N ASP A 81 -7.09 -12.99 1.26
CA ASP A 81 -8.12 -13.92 1.68
C ASP A 81 -9.36 -13.24 2.28
N VAL A 82 -9.20 -12.06 2.91
CA VAL A 82 -10.34 -11.25 3.39
C VAL A 82 -11.19 -10.76 2.21
N ALA A 83 -10.53 -10.28 1.15
CA ALA A 83 -11.19 -9.89 -0.09
C ALA A 83 -11.92 -11.09 -0.71
N ALA A 84 -11.24 -12.24 -0.79
CA ALA A 84 -11.79 -13.47 -1.33
C ALA A 84 -13.02 -13.94 -0.53
N ALA A 85 -12.95 -13.91 0.79
CA ALA A 85 -14.06 -14.28 1.67
C ALA A 85 -15.29 -13.37 1.48
N ALA A 86 -15.09 -12.05 1.37
CA ALA A 86 -16.18 -11.10 1.12
C ALA A 86 -16.80 -11.29 -0.28
N THR A 87 -15.99 -11.45 -1.32
CA THR A 87 -16.50 -11.71 -2.68
C THR A 87 -17.21 -13.05 -2.82
N ALA A 88 -16.78 -14.08 -2.07
CA ALA A 88 -17.42 -15.40 -2.08
C ALA A 88 -18.88 -15.39 -1.57
N VAL A 89 -19.27 -14.38 -0.78
CA VAL A 89 -20.65 -14.18 -0.32
C VAL A 89 -21.41 -13.13 -1.12
N GLY A 90 -20.87 -12.69 -2.25
CA GLY A 90 -21.54 -11.79 -3.20
C GLY A 90 -21.26 -10.30 -2.98
N THR A 91 -20.46 -9.93 -1.98
CA THR A 91 -20.16 -8.52 -1.68
C THR A 91 -18.99 -8.04 -2.55
N PRO A 92 -19.17 -7.00 -3.38
CA PRO A 92 -18.09 -6.47 -4.18
C PRO A 92 -17.03 -5.80 -3.29
N VAL A 93 -15.76 -6.10 -3.56
CA VAL A 93 -14.61 -5.49 -2.88
C VAL A 93 -13.83 -4.62 -3.85
N ARG A 94 -13.62 -3.34 -3.50
CA ARG A 94 -12.98 -2.35 -4.38
C ARG A 94 -11.94 -1.52 -3.60
N PRO A 95 -10.66 -1.46 -4.03
CA PRO A 95 -10.06 -2.28 -5.09
C PRO A 95 -10.12 -3.78 -4.77
N GLY A 96 -9.95 -4.63 -5.78
CA GLY A 96 -9.95 -6.09 -5.57
C GLY A 96 -8.70 -6.56 -4.83
N GLY A 97 -8.78 -7.70 -4.12
CA GLY A 97 -7.67 -8.20 -3.29
C GLY A 97 -6.34 -8.48 -4.02
N HIS A 98 -6.38 -8.65 -5.35
CA HIS A 98 -5.16 -8.79 -6.16
C HIS A 98 -4.27 -7.53 -6.11
N VAL A 99 -4.87 -6.35 -5.89
CA VAL A 99 -4.13 -5.08 -5.76
C VAL A 99 -3.28 -5.10 -4.48
N LEU A 100 -3.87 -5.51 -3.35
CA LEU A 100 -3.14 -5.70 -2.11
C LEU A 100 -2.06 -6.77 -2.27
N HIS A 101 -2.39 -7.90 -2.89
CA HIS A 101 -1.41 -8.95 -3.16
C HIS A 101 -0.20 -8.40 -3.93
N ALA A 102 -0.41 -7.63 -4.99
CA ALA A 102 0.70 -7.03 -5.74
C ALA A 102 1.51 -6.05 -4.88
N ALA A 103 0.86 -5.12 -4.19
CA ALA A 103 1.51 -4.04 -3.44
C ALA A 103 2.21 -4.49 -2.13
N GLN A 104 1.72 -5.54 -1.47
CA GLN A 104 2.29 -6.06 -0.21
C GLN A 104 3.69 -6.68 -0.37
N ASN A 105 4.17 -6.86 -1.60
CA ASN A 105 5.48 -7.43 -1.85
C ASN A 105 6.23 -6.63 -2.91
N ARG A 106 7.36 -6.02 -2.53
CA ARG A 106 8.16 -5.13 -3.39
C ARG A 106 8.64 -5.81 -4.68
N LEU A 107 8.91 -7.11 -4.64
CA LEU A 107 9.28 -7.87 -5.84
C LEU A 107 8.08 -8.03 -6.78
N ARG A 108 6.90 -8.38 -6.25
CA ARG A 108 5.67 -8.48 -7.05
C ARG A 108 5.27 -7.11 -7.60
N GLU A 109 5.31 -6.08 -6.77
CA GLU A 109 5.01 -4.70 -7.15
C GLU A 109 5.91 -4.23 -8.30
N LYS A 110 7.23 -4.29 -8.14
CA LYS A 110 8.16 -3.85 -9.20
C LYS A 110 8.04 -4.68 -10.46
N THR A 111 7.84 -5.99 -10.34
CA THR A 111 7.62 -6.86 -11.50
C THR A 111 6.33 -6.46 -12.24
N PHE A 112 5.24 -6.21 -11.52
CA PHE A 112 3.98 -5.76 -12.09
C PHE A 112 4.13 -4.43 -12.83
N LEU A 113 4.79 -3.44 -12.20
CA LEU A 113 5.03 -2.13 -12.82
C LEU A 113 5.89 -2.26 -14.09
N ALA A 114 7.01 -3.00 -14.01
CA ALA A 114 7.90 -3.21 -15.15
C ALA A 114 7.23 -3.94 -16.32
N GLN A 115 6.38 -4.93 -16.03
CA GLN A 115 5.60 -5.67 -17.05
C GLN A 115 4.53 -4.81 -17.73
N ASN A 116 4.15 -3.68 -17.13
CA ASN A 116 3.22 -2.70 -17.70
C ASN A 116 3.96 -1.45 -18.21
N ASP A 117 5.25 -1.60 -18.56
CA ASP A 117 6.10 -0.56 -19.15
C ASP A 117 6.25 0.70 -18.28
N LEU A 118 5.98 0.61 -16.97
CA LEU A 118 6.22 1.70 -16.03
C LEU A 118 7.68 1.67 -15.59
N PRO A 119 8.40 2.82 -15.65
CA PRO A 119 9.77 2.90 -15.19
C PRO A 119 9.88 2.55 -13.71
N VAL A 120 10.75 1.59 -13.39
CA VAL A 120 11.11 1.25 -12.02
C VAL A 120 12.61 1.34 -11.85
N THR A 121 13.06 1.66 -10.64
CA THR A 121 14.46 1.53 -10.26
C THR A 121 14.95 0.12 -10.57
N PRO A 122 16.12 -0.05 -11.24
CA PRO A 122 16.72 -1.36 -11.46
C PRO A 122 16.80 -2.14 -10.14
N PHE A 123 16.29 -3.37 -10.16
CA PHE A 123 16.16 -4.20 -8.97
C PHE A 123 16.58 -5.64 -9.23
N TRP A 124 17.04 -6.31 -8.17
CA TRP A 124 17.51 -7.69 -8.19
C TRP A 124 16.86 -8.46 -7.04
N ARG A 125 16.40 -9.68 -7.34
CA ARG A 125 15.82 -10.57 -6.32
C ARG A 125 16.95 -11.16 -5.47
N VAL A 126 16.81 -11.09 -4.15
CA VAL A 126 17.79 -11.60 -3.19
C VAL A 126 17.12 -12.59 -2.24
N ASP A 127 17.43 -13.88 -2.40
CA ASP A 127 16.97 -14.94 -1.47
C ASP A 127 18.14 -15.46 -0.60
N SER A 128 19.36 -15.00 -0.85
CA SER A 128 20.57 -15.41 -0.16
C SER A 128 21.67 -14.34 -0.22
N LEU A 129 22.68 -14.47 0.63
CA LEU A 129 23.87 -13.61 0.57
C LEU A 129 24.59 -13.70 -0.79
N ALA A 130 24.59 -14.88 -1.42
CA ALA A 130 25.19 -15.05 -2.75
C ALA A 130 24.42 -14.27 -3.84
N ASP A 131 23.09 -14.20 -3.74
CA ASP A 131 22.29 -13.36 -4.63
C ASP A 131 22.57 -11.88 -4.43
N LEU A 132 22.73 -11.46 -3.17
CA LEU A 132 23.08 -10.08 -2.83
C LEU A 132 24.42 -9.68 -3.45
N THR A 133 25.45 -10.51 -3.30
CA THR A 133 26.78 -10.25 -3.87
C THR A 133 26.70 -10.12 -5.40
N ARG A 134 26.00 -11.02 -6.09
CA ARG A 134 25.81 -10.93 -7.55
C ARG A 134 25.03 -9.70 -7.99
N GLY A 135 24.00 -9.32 -7.22
CA GLY A 135 23.26 -8.08 -7.46
C GLY A 135 24.15 -6.84 -7.34
N LEU A 136 25.03 -6.80 -6.33
CA LEU A 136 26.00 -5.72 -6.12
C LEU A 136 27.06 -5.66 -7.22
N GLU A 137 27.50 -6.81 -7.75
CA GLU A 137 28.38 -6.86 -8.93
C GLU A 137 27.71 -6.25 -10.17
N THR A 138 26.39 -6.39 -10.29
CA THR A 138 25.61 -5.88 -11.42
C THR A 138 25.29 -4.39 -11.30
N PHE A 139 24.86 -3.93 -10.13
CA PHE A 139 24.40 -2.55 -9.92
C PHE A 139 25.46 -1.61 -9.37
N GLY A 140 26.52 -2.16 -8.78
CA GLY A 140 27.49 -1.40 -8.01
C GLY A 140 26.93 -0.89 -6.68
N THR A 141 27.62 0.10 -6.12
CA THR A 141 27.25 0.80 -4.89
C THR A 141 27.32 2.32 -5.11
N PRO A 142 26.51 3.14 -4.40
CA PRO A 142 25.58 2.74 -3.35
C PRO A 142 24.36 1.97 -3.86
N ALA A 143 23.81 1.11 -3.01
CA ALA A 143 22.60 0.34 -3.26
C ALA A 143 21.73 0.28 -1.99
N VAL A 144 20.46 -0.10 -2.14
CA VAL A 144 19.53 -0.24 -1.01
C VAL A 144 18.94 -1.64 -1.01
N LEU A 145 19.18 -2.39 0.06
CA LEU A 145 18.59 -3.69 0.29
C LEU A 145 17.29 -3.49 1.09
N LYS A 146 16.18 -4.08 0.64
CA LYS A 146 14.87 -3.98 1.31
C LYS A 146 14.21 -5.34 1.40
N THR A 147 13.62 -5.69 2.54
CA THR A 147 12.79 -6.90 2.65
C THR A 147 11.67 -6.85 1.61
N ALA A 148 11.38 -8.01 1.03
CA ALA A 148 10.39 -8.11 -0.05
C ALA A 148 8.97 -7.89 0.49
N ALA A 149 8.67 -8.28 1.73
CA ALA A 149 7.37 -8.10 2.35
C ALA A 149 7.48 -7.32 3.68
N PHE A 150 6.37 -6.73 4.11
CA PHE A 150 6.17 -6.12 5.44
C PHE A 150 7.18 -5.03 5.84
N GLY A 151 7.75 -4.29 4.88
CA GLY A 151 8.58 -3.13 5.16
C GLY A 151 7.76 -1.84 5.19
N TYR A 152 7.84 -1.06 6.28
CA TYR A 152 7.13 0.21 6.47
C TYR A 152 8.03 1.22 7.22
N ASP A 153 7.91 2.52 6.93
CA ASP A 153 8.69 3.63 7.55
C ASP A 153 10.19 3.36 7.70
N GLY A 154 10.81 2.84 6.64
CA GLY A 154 12.23 2.54 6.62
C GLY A 154 12.68 1.37 7.50
N LYS A 155 11.76 0.55 8.04
CA LYS A 155 12.08 -0.73 8.66
C LYS A 155 12.30 -1.82 7.60
N GLY A 156 13.23 -2.73 7.88
CA GLY A 156 13.58 -3.81 6.95
C GLY A 156 14.35 -3.33 5.72
N GLN A 157 15.11 -2.26 5.84
CA GLN A 157 16.00 -1.80 4.78
C GLN A 157 17.40 -1.49 5.31
N ALA A 158 18.41 -1.71 4.48
CA ALA A 158 19.80 -1.39 4.76
C ALA A 158 20.42 -0.71 3.53
N LYS A 159 21.13 0.40 3.76
CA LYS A 159 21.89 1.07 2.70
C LYS A 159 23.30 0.46 2.64
N ILE A 160 23.71 0.05 1.44
CA ILE A 160 25.02 -0.54 1.17
C ILE A 160 25.83 0.49 0.41
N MET A 161 26.83 1.06 1.06
CA MET A 161 27.76 2.04 0.52
C MET A 161 28.97 1.38 -0.15
N GLN A 162 29.35 0.17 0.27
CA GLN A 162 30.45 -0.59 -0.31
C GLN A 162 30.12 -2.10 -0.37
N PRO A 163 30.64 -2.86 -1.36
CA PRO A 163 30.33 -4.29 -1.48
C PRO A 163 30.69 -5.13 -0.24
N ALA A 164 31.70 -4.70 0.52
CA ALA A 164 32.11 -5.39 1.75
C ALA A 164 31.04 -5.38 2.86
N GLU A 165 30.07 -4.46 2.79
CA GLU A 165 28.98 -4.33 3.78
C GLU A 165 27.83 -5.32 3.52
N ALA A 166 27.88 -6.09 2.43
CA ALA A 166 26.79 -6.98 2.01
C ALA A 166 26.35 -7.97 3.12
N ALA A 167 27.31 -8.62 3.78
CA ALA A 167 27.00 -9.59 4.84
C ALA A 167 26.33 -8.92 6.05
N GLN A 168 26.76 -7.72 6.42
CA GLN A 168 26.16 -6.95 7.50
C GLN A 168 24.74 -6.53 7.13
N ALA A 169 24.53 -5.92 5.96
CA ALA A 169 23.22 -5.50 5.48
C ALA A 169 22.22 -6.67 5.38
N TRP A 170 22.70 -7.84 4.95
CA TRP A 170 21.90 -9.07 4.91
C TRP A 170 21.45 -9.52 6.31
N ALA A 171 22.34 -9.43 7.29
CA ALA A 171 22.02 -9.74 8.68
C ALA A 171 21.05 -8.71 9.30
N GLU A 172 21.20 -7.41 9.00
CA GLU A 172 20.34 -6.33 9.50
C GLU A 172 18.87 -6.50 9.08
N ILE A 173 18.62 -7.07 7.89
CA ILE A 173 17.26 -7.38 7.43
C ILE A 173 16.78 -8.78 7.85
N ASN A 174 17.45 -9.41 8.82
CA ASN A 174 17.17 -10.76 9.32
C ASN A 174 17.24 -11.86 8.25
N GLN A 175 18.04 -11.67 7.21
CA GLN A 175 18.21 -12.64 6.13
C GLN A 175 16.89 -13.04 5.46
N ALA A 176 15.89 -12.16 5.50
CA ALA A 176 14.61 -12.38 4.88
C ALA A 176 14.69 -12.20 3.36
N PRO A 177 13.80 -12.85 2.58
CA PRO A 177 13.69 -12.59 1.15
C PRO A 177 13.57 -11.09 0.87
N ALA A 178 14.34 -10.60 -0.10
CA ALA A 178 14.58 -9.18 -0.29
C ALA A 178 14.70 -8.79 -1.77
N ILE A 179 14.72 -7.48 -1.98
CA ILE A 179 15.15 -6.87 -3.24
C ILE A 179 16.34 -5.96 -2.99
N LEU A 180 17.32 -6.01 -3.88
CA LEU A 180 18.38 -5.02 -3.98
C LEU A 180 17.99 -4.01 -5.04
N GLU A 181 17.96 -2.73 -4.69
CA GLU A 181 17.70 -1.64 -5.63
C GLU A 181 18.97 -0.82 -5.86
N ALA A 182 19.21 -0.45 -7.11
CA ALA A 182 20.21 0.57 -7.43
C ALA A 182 19.85 1.90 -6.74
N PHE A 183 20.84 2.64 -6.26
CA PHE A 183 20.57 3.94 -5.66
C PHE A 183 20.21 4.97 -6.72
N VAL A 184 19.07 5.64 -6.57
CA VAL A 184 18.61 6.69 -7.50
C VAL A 184 18.98 8.06 -6.94
N PRO A 185 19.86 8.83 -7.59
CA PRO A 185 20.15 10.21 -7.20
C PRO A 185 19.05 11.14 -7.69
N PHE A 186 17.84 11.01 -7.12
CA PHE A 186 16.71 11.86 -7.47
C PHE A 186 16.91 13.29 -6.93
N LYS A 187 16.25 14.26 -7.58
CA LYS A 187 16.23 15.66 -7.13
C LYS A 187 15.06 15.97 -6.19
N GLN A 188 13.93 15.31 -6.42
CA GLN A 188 12.66 15.50 -5.70
C GLN A 188 11.92 14.16 -5.63
N GLU A 189 11.17 13.94 -4.56
CA GLU A 189 10.19 12.86 -4.46
C GLU A 189 8.82 13.43 -4.77
N VAL A 190 8.04 12.71 -5.57
CA VAL A 190 6.69 13.12 -5.94
C VAL A 190 5.71 11.95 -5.85
N SER A 191 4.43 12.28 -5.72
CA SER A 191 3.34 11.32 -5.78
C SER A 191 2.16 11.86 -6.57
N VAL A 192 1.30 10.96 -7.05
CA VAL A 192 0.01 11.30 -7.66
C VAL A 192 -1.04 10.42 -6.99
N VAL A 193 -2.08 11.05 -6.46
CA VAL A 193 -3.28 10.35 -5.99
C VAL A 193 -4.32 10.41 -7.09
N ALA A 194 -4.90 9.27 -7.44
CA ALA A 194 -5.90 9.17 -8.47
C ALA A 194 -7.04 8.22 -8.09
N GLY A 195 -8.23 8.51 -8.62
CA GLY A 195 -9.42 7.68 -8.53
C GLY A 195 -9.81 7.18 -9.91
N ARG A 196 -10.23 5.92 -9.99
CA ARG A 196 -10.77 5.33 -11.22
C ARG A 196 -12.12 4.67 -10.96
N GLY A 197 -13.14 5.12 -11.67
CA GLY A 197 -14.51 4.59 -11.61
C GLY A 197 -14.66 3.26 -12.35
N LEU A 198 -15.76 2.55 -12.07
CA LEU A 198 -16.09 1.28 -12.73
C LEU A 198 -16.41 1.44 -14.22
N ASN A 199 -16.87 2.62 -14.62
CA ASN A 199 -17.10 3.02 -16.01
C ASN A 199 -15.81 3.45 -16.74
N GLY A 200 -14.66 3.47 -16.04
CA GLY A 200 -13.39 3.91 -16.57
C GLY A 200 -13.09 5.39 -16.39
N ASP A 201 -14.02 6.17 -15.82
CA ASP A 201 -13.76 7.57 -15.48
C ASP A 201 -12.54 7.67 -14.59
N PHE A 202 -11.71 8.67 -14.85
CA PHE A 202 -10.44 8.85 -14.16
C PHE A 202 -10.27 10.30 -13.75
N ALA A 203 -9.86 10.51 -12.50
CA ALA A 203 -9.49 11.82 -11.98
C ALA A 203 -8.24 11.67 -11.12
N HIS A 204 -7.37 12.69 -11.14
CA HIS A 204 -6.16 12.73 -10.34
C HIS A 204 -5.97 14.10 -9.70
N PHE A 205 -5.29 14.14 -8.56
CA PHE A 205 -5.03 15.38 -7.81
C PHE A 205 -3.84 16.19 -8.34
N GLY A 206 -3.29 15.81 -9.49
CA GLY A 206 -2.03 16.35 -10.01
C GLY A 206 -0.81 15.81 -9.24
N VAL A 207 0.38 16.28 -9.64
CA VAL A 207 1.65 15.91 -9.00
C VAL A 207 1.82 16.67 -7.70
N ILE A 208 2.16 15.95 -6.65
CA ILE A 208 2.41 16.44 -5.29
C ILE A 208 3.88 16.19 -4.97
N GLU A 209 4.61 17.22 -4.56
CA GLU A 209 5.98 17.08 -4.07
C GLU A 209 5.97 16.65 -2.62
N ASN A 210 6.78 15.64 -2.29
CA ASN A 210 6.87 15.08 -0.95
C ASN A 210 8.28 15.28 -0.39
N ILE A 211 8.35 15.70 0.87
CA ILE A 211 9.59 15.84 1.63
C ILE A 211 9.47 14.93 2.85
N HIS A 212 10.42 14.01 2.98
CA HIS A 212 10.50 13.09 4.11
C HIS A 212 11.62 13.51 5.06
N GLU A 213 11.36 13.40 6.36
CA GLU A 213 12.38 13.50 7.40
C GLU A 213 12.42 12.17 8.17
N ASN A 214 13.62 11.60 8.34
CA ASN A 214 13.80 10.30 9.00
C ASN A 214 12.91 9.17 8.43
N HIS A 215 12.71 9.17 7.09
CA HIS A 215 11.86 8.21 6.36
C HIS A 215 10.35 8.30 6.63
N ILE A 216 9.89 9.36 7.29
CA ILE A 216 8.47 9.65 7.51
C ILE A 216 8.11 10.90 6.70
N LEU A 217 6.91 10.92 6.10
CA LEU A 217 6.42 12.07 5.35
C LEU A 217 6.26 13.28 6.28
N ASP A 218 6.92 14.39 5.95
CA ASP A 218 6.85 15.64 6.72
C ASP A 218 6.01 16.70 5.99
N LEU A 219 6.33 16.97 4.73
CA LEU A 219 5.62 17.97 3.92
C LEU A 219 5.14 17.41 2.58
N SER A 220 3.90 17.75 2.23
CA SER A 220 3.38 17.62 0.87
C SER A 220 3.03 18.99 0.29
N ILE A 221 3.53 19.29 -0.91
CA ILE A 221 3.35 20.58 -1.58
C ILE A 221 2.58 20.36 -2.88
N ALA A 222 1.40 20.98 -2.97
CA ALA A 222 0.52 20.93 -4.13
C ALA A 222 0.16 22.36 -4.59
N PRO A 223 0.45 22.74 -5.86
CA PRO A 223 1.09 21.92 -6.90
C PRO A 223 2.59 21.69 -6.64
N ALA A 224 3.11 20.55 -7.09
CA ALA A 224 4.54 20.25 -7.02
C ALA A 224 5.41 21.29 -7.74
N ARG A 225 6.56 21.65 -7.14
CA ARG A 225 7.54 22.59 -7.71
C ARG A 225 8.50 21.87 -8.66
N VAL A 226 7.93 21.26 -9.70
CA VAL A 226 8.64 20.51 -10.74
C VAL A 226 8.54 21.24 -12.08
N SER A 227 9.38 20.86 -13.06
CA SER A 227 9.26 21.38 -14.43
C SER A 227 7.95 20.94 -15.08
N ASP A 228 7.51 21.68 -16.11
CA ASP A 228 6.32 21.31 -16.86
C ASP A 228 6.45 19.95 -17.55
N GLU A 229 7.67 19.57 -17.96
CA GLU A 229 7.94 18.22 -18.51
C GLU A 229 7.60 17.12 -17.50
N VAL A 230 8.01 17.28 -16.23
CA VAL A 230 7.69 16.30 -15.18
C VAL A 230 6.20 16.32 -14.86
N ARG A 231 5.56 17.48 -14.90
CA ARG A 231 4.11 17.60 -14.65
C ARG A 231 3.25 16.93 -15.72
N GLN A 232 3.73 16.86 -16.96
CA GLN A 232 3.00 16.30 -18.11
C GLN A 232 3.22 14.80 -18.31
N ARG A 233 4.28 14.22 -17.74
CA ARG A 233 4.56 12.78 -17.75
C ARG A 233 3.66 12.03 -16.78
#